data_AF-A0A1Y3B3W7-F1
#
_entry.id   AF-A0A1Y3B3W7-F1
#
_cell.length_a   1.000
_cell.length_b   1.000
_cell.length_c   1.000
_cell.angle_alpha   90.00
_cell.angle_beta   90.00
_cell.angle_gamma   90.00
#
_symmetry.space_group_name_H-M   'P 1'
#
loop_
_entity.id
_entity.type
_entity.pdbx_description
1 polymer ?
#
loop_
_entity_poly.entity_id
_entity_poly.type
_entity_poly.pdbx_seq_one_letter_code
_entity_poly.pdbx_strand_id
1 'polypeptide(L)'
;MKAKKIFLQTKGQRKKTYVQANDDDDNDNIKWIREWYGGTESYMFNKLEKIATSAEPETPFLRCRISRALEPIAVGHDYMTSRVNWVVQSSAVDFLHIILVCMKWLMESFKIQGRFSISIHDEIRYIIRDEHRFRAALALQFANLITRSYFTSTLNLNDLPASVAFFTSIEIDKCLRKDSKDDCKTPSNSLGLSKGYGISSGISLNVYELLDRLKMDQSFIEMFDND
;
A
#
# COMPACT_ATOMS: atom_id res chain seq x y z
N MET A 1 4.98 31.35 -2.13
CA MET A 1 5.13 31.36 -0.65
C MET A 1 4.60 30.08 0.02
N LYS A 2 3.46 29.51 -0.41
CA LYS A 2 2.86 28.29 0.16
C LYS A 2 3.73 27.03 0.04
N ALA A 3 4.36 26.79 -1.10
CA ALA A 3 5.18 25.60 -1.35
C ALA A 3 6.45 25.52 -0.47
N LYS A 4 7.19 26.63 -0.29
CA LYS A 4 8.36 26.67 0.61
C LYS A 4 7.97 26.41 2.06
N LYS A 5 6.83 26.94 2.51
CA LYS A 5 6.31 26.71 3.87
C LYS A 5 5.95 25.25 4.09
N ILE A 6 5.23 24.64 3.14
CA ILE A 6 4.89 23.21 3.17
C ILE A 6 6.16 22.36 3.17
N PHE A 7 7.10 22.63 2.27
CA PHE A 7 8.37 21.89 2.20
C PHE A 7 9.14 21.91 3.53
N LEU A 8 9.26 23.07 4.17
CA LEU A 8 9.90 23.21 5.48
C LEU A 8 9.14 22.49 6.59
N GLN A 9 7.80 22.49 6.55
CA GLN A 9 7.00 21.75 7.54
C GLN A 9 7.10 20.23 7.36
N THR A 10 7.21 19.75 6.13
CA THR A 10 7.24 18.32 5.81
C THR A 10 8.66 17.74 5.92
N LYS A 11 9.61 18.27 5.14
CA LYS A 11 10.99 17.77 5.11
C LYS A 11 11.88 18.40 6.18
N GLY A 12 11.57 19.62 6.62
CA GLY A 12 12.44 20.35 7.52
C GLY A 12 13.65 20.96 6.82
N GLN A 13 14.76 21.02 7.55
CA GLN A 13 16.04 21.57 7.09
C GLN A 13 17.11 20.49 7.07
N ARG A 14 18.03 20.55 6.09
CA ARG A 14 19.22 19.68 6.11
C ARG A 14 20.25 20.23 7.09
N LYS A 15 20.66 19.40 8.05
CA LYS A 15 21.78 19.68 8.95
C LYS A 15 22.90 18.68 8.72
N LYS A 16 24.15 19.12 8.88
CA LYS A 16 25.30 18.22 8.94
C LYS A 16 25.34 17.62 10.34
N THR A 17 25.31 16.31 10.41
CA THR A 17 25.49 15.52 11.62
C THR A 17 26.67 14.59 11.43
N TYR A 18 27.23 14.09 12.52
CA TYR A 18 28.30 13.10 12.49
C TYR A 18 27.78 11.80 13.09
N VAL A 19 28.23 10.68 12.52
CA VAL A 19 28.05 9.37 13.12
C VAL A 19 29.44 8.88 13.52
N GLN A 20 29.60 8.58 14.80
CA GLN A 20 30.77 7.87 15.31
C GLN A 20 30.49 6.38 15.12
N ALA A 21 31.35 5.68 14.38
CA ALA A 21 31.26 4.24 14.28
C ALA A 21 31.67 3.65 15.64
N ASN A 22 30.73 3.04 16.34
CA ASN A 22 31.06 2.20 17.49
C ASN A 22 31.52 0.87 16.91
N ASP A 23 32.81 0.78 16.60
CA ASP A 23 33.66 -0.40 16.77
C ASP A 23 35.03 -0.06 16.15
N ASP A 24 36.06 -0.31 16.95
CA ASP A 24 37.50 -0.10 16.77
C ASP A 24 38.09 1.26 17.21
N ASP A 25 39.14 1.13 18.02
CA ASP A 25 39.89 2.07 18.88
C ASP A 25 40.61 3.22 18.13
N ASP A 26 40.15 3.59 16.93
CA ASP A 26 40.69 4.71 16.14
C ASP A 26 39.76 5.93 16.26
N ASN A 27 40.20 6.91 17.06
CA ASN A 27 39.52 8.18 17.37
C ASN A 27 39.21 9.10 16.15
N ASP A 28 39.41 8.66 14.90
CA ASP A 28 39.42 9.54 13.73
C ASP A 28 38.40 9.22 12.61
N ASN A 29 37.52 8.22 12.77
CA ASN A 29 36.51 7.91 11.76
C ASN A 29 35.17 8.66 11.98
N ILE A 30 35.23 9.99 12.02
CA ILE A 30 34.03 10.85 12.05
C ILE A 30 33.45 10.96 10.62
N LYS A 31 32.39 10.20 10.35
CA LYS A 31 31.66 10.31 9.08
C LYS A 31 30.60 11.41 9.17
N TRP A 32 30.82 12.51 8.46
CA TRP A 32 29.83 13.57 8.29
C TRP A 32 28.73 13.13 7.34
N ILE A 33 27.49 13.11 7.82
CA ILE A 33 26.28 12.87 7.04
C ILE A 33 25.40 14.11 7.02
N ARG A 34 24.56 14.23 5.98
CA ARG A 34 23.56 15.28 5.88
C ARG A 34 22.19 14.64 6.06
N GLU A 35 21.47 15.05 7.10
CA GLU A 35 20.15 14.53 7.41
C GLU A 35 19.12 15.67 7.50
N TRP A 36 17.87 15.33 7.20
CA TRP A 36 16.71 16.18 7.36
C TRP A 36 16.29 16.24 8.82
N TYR A 37 15.94 17.44 9.32
CA TYR A 37 15.49 17.67 10.69
C TYR A 37 14.37 18.71 10.77
N GLY A 38 13.48 18.56 11.74
CA GLY A 38 12.48 19.56 12.12
C GLY A 38 11.23 19.60 11.23
N GLY A 39 11.09 18.65 10.30
CA GLY A 39 9.85 18.41 9.56
C GLY A 39 9.13 17.15 10.05
N THR A 40 7.84 17.06 9.81
CA THR A 40 7.00 15.92 10.22
C THR A 40 7.42 14.60 9.58
N GLU A 41 8.03 14.64 8.39
CA GLU A 41 8.47 13.47 7.62
C GLU A 41 10.00 13.38 7.51
N SER A 42 10.75 14.22 8.22
CA SER A 42 12.23 14.22 8.14
C SER A 42 12.83 12.83 8.36
N TYR A 43 12.31 12.08 9.33
CA TYR A 43 12.76 10.71 9.62
C TYR A 43 12.54 9.74 8.44
N MET A 44 11.38 9.83 7.80
CA MET A 44 11.05 9.04 6.60
C MET A 44 12.04 9.33 5.47
N PHE A 45 12.29 10.61 5.17
CA PHE A 45 13.26 10.99 4.13
C PHE A 45 14.67 10.50 4.43
N ASN A 46 15.11 10.58 5.69
CA ASN A 46 16.42 10.06 6.09
C ASN A 46 16.51 8.54 5.87
N LYS A 47 15.45 7.78 6.18
CA LYS A 47 15.41 6.33 5.93
C LYS A 47 15.42 6.00 4.44
N LEU A 48 14.64 6.70 3.63
CA LEU A 48 14.62 6.50 2.17
C LEU A 48 15.99 6.82 1.54
N GLU A 49 16.64 7.91 1.95
CA GLU A 49 17.98 8.26 1.47
C GLU A 49 19.02 7.23 1.92
N LYS A 50 18.93 6.70 3.15
CA LYS A 50 19.81 5.61 3.63
C LYS A 50 19.69 4.35 2.79
N ILE A 51 18.46 3.94 2.43
CA ILE A 51 18.23 2.80 1.55
C ILE A 51 18.79 3.09 0.16
N ALA A 52 18.45 4.25 -0.41
CA ALA A 52 18.88 4.63 -1.74
C ALA A 52 20.40 4.69 -1.87
N THR A 53 21.14 5.07 -0.82
CA THR A 53 22.61 5.20 -0.79
C THR A 53 23.35 3.95 -0.32
N SER A 54 22.64 2.89 0.11
CA SER A 54 23.27 1.63 0.51
C SER A 54 24.01 0.96 -0.66
N ALA A 55 24.99 0.11 -0.36
CA ALA A 55 25.82 -0.55 -1.39
C ALA A 55 24.98 -1.34 -2.39
N GLU A 56 23.96 -2.05 -1.89
CA GLU A 56 23.01 -2.82 -2.67
C GLU A 56 21.58 -2.36 -2.32
N PRO A 57 21.08 -1.26 -2.92
CA PRO A 57 19.78 -0.70 -2.57
C PRO A 57 18.66 -1.70 -2.79
N GLU A 58 17.96 -2.04 -1.71
CA GLU A 58 16.84 -2.97 -1.68
C GLU A 58 15.63 -2.35 -0.96
N THR A 59 14.42 -2.72 -1.37
CA THR A 59 13.22 -2.31 -0.64
C THR A 59 13.20 -2.92 0.76
N PRO A 60 12.65 -2.22 1.77
CA PRO A 60 12.76 -2.67 3.16
C PRO A 60 11.83 -3.86 3.48
N PHE A 61 10.85 -4.16 2.62
CA PHE A 61 9.83 -5.19 2.89
C PHE A 61 10.14 -6.50 2.18
N LEU A 62 10.20 -6.50 0.84
CA LEU A 62 10.49 -7.72 0.06
C LEU A 62 11.94 -7.80 -0.44
N ARG A 63 12.81 -6.86 -0.07
CA ARG A 63 14.22 -6.83 -0.47
C ARG A 63 14.41 -6.83 -1.99
N CYS A 64 13.49 -6.19 -2.70
CA CYS A 64 13.60 -6.01 -4.15
C CYS A 64 14.73 -5.02 -4.45
N ARG A 65 15.72 -5.46 -5.23
CA ARG A 65 16.91 -4.68 -5.53
C ARG A 65 16.71 -3.76 -6.73
N ILE A 66 17.29 -2.58 -6.68
CA ILE A 66 17.30 -1.65 -7.82
C ILE A 66 18.05 -2.27 -9.01
N SER A 67 17.75 -1.81 -10.23
CA SER A 67 18.54 -2.17 -11.40
C SER A 67 20.03 -1.90 -11.15
N ARG A 68 20.89 -2.87 -11.50
CA ARG A 68 22.35 -2.79 -11.31
C ARG A 68 22.97 -1.53 -11.92
N ALA A 69 22.37 -1.00 -13.00
CA ALA A 69 22.82 0.23 -13.65
C ALA A 69 22.62 1.50 -12.81
N LEU A 70 21.81 1.45 -11.74
CA LEU A 70 21.54 2.58 -10.83
C LEU A 70 22.12 2.35 -9.42
N GLU A 71 22.90 1.29 -9.24
CA GLU A 71 23.60 1.03 -7.99
C GLU A 71 24.74 2.03 -7.77
N PRO A 72 25.06 2.40 -6.51
CA PRO A 72 26.12 3.37 -6.24
C PRO A 72 27.49 2.96 -6.79
N ILE A 73 27.76 1.67 -6.97
CA ILE A 73 29.00 1.21 -7.62
C ILE A 73 29.10 1.63 -9.09
N ALA A 74 27.96 1.76 -9.79
CA ALA A 74 27.90 2.14 -11.20
C ALA A 74 27.76 3.64 -11.42
N VAL A 75 27.00 4.34 -10.56
CA VAL A 75 26.65 5.77 -10.75
C VAL A 75 27.17 6.70 -9.67
N GLY A 76 27.85 6.18 -8.64
CA GLY A 76 28.30 6.97 -7.49
C GLY A 76 27.14 7.71 -6.81
N HIS A 77 27.17 9.04 -6.89
CA HIS A 77 26.18 9.95 -6.31
C HIS A 77 25.19 10.52 -7.34
N ASP A 78 25.23 10.06 -8.59
CA ASP A 78 24.28 10.51 -9.61
C ASP A 78 22.89 9.87 -9.43
N TYR A 79 21.90 10.50 -10.05
CA TYR A 79 20.50 10.04 -10.09
C TYR A 79 19.83 9.83 -8.71
N MET A 80 20.30 10.53 -7.66
CA MET A 80 19.76 10.39 -6.30
C MET A 80 18.25 10.60 -6.20
N THR A 81 17.70 11.59 -6.92
CA THR A 81 16.25 11.83 -6.95
C THR A 81 15.50 10.61 -7.49
N SER A 82 16.00 10.02 -8.59
CA SER A 82 15.40 8.82 -9.19
C SER A 82 15.52 7.60 -8.26
N ARG A 83 16.66 7.43 -7.59
CA ARG A 83 16.90 6.33 -6.64
C ARG A 83 15.99 6.44 -5.42
N VAL A 84 15.82 7.64 -4.84
CA VAL A 84 14.90 7.86 -3.71
C VAL A 84 13.45 7.62 -4.13
N ASN A 85 13.05 8.12 -5.32
CA ASN A 85 11.71 7.85 -5.85
C ASN A 85 11.49 6.36 -6.10
N TRP A 86 12.50 5.64 -6.59
CA TRP A 86 12.47 4.19 -6.77
C TRP A 86 12.21 3.48 -5.45
N VAL A 87 12.87 3.86 -4.34
CA VAL A 87 12.61 3.22 -3.04
C VAL A 87 11.13 3.33 -2.68
N VAL A 88 10.52 4.50 -2.83
CA VAL A 88 9.10 4.72 -2.51
C VAL A 88 8.19 3.92 -3.44
N GLN A 89 8.40 4.02 -4.76
CA GLN A 89 7.56 3.36 -5.76
C GLN A 89 7.68 1.83 -5.70
N SER A 90 8.90 1.32 -5.56
CA SER A 90 9.16 -0.11 -5.46
C SER A 90 8.61 -0.68 -4.14
N SER A 91 8.66 0.08 -3.03
CA SER A 91 8.00 -0.33 -1.78
C SER A 91 6.47 -0.36 -1.89
N ALA A 92 5.86 0.49 -2.72
CA ALA A 92 4.43 0.41 -3.02
C ALA A 92 4.09 -0.85 -3.85
N VAL A 93 5.00 -1.28 -4.72
CA VAL A 93 4.87 -2.55 -5.44
C VAL A 93 5.02 -3.74 -4.50
N ASP A 94 5.90 -3.68 -3.50
CA ASP A 94 5.98 -4.71 -2.44
C ASP A 94 4.63 -4.87 -1.72
N PHE A 95 3.98 -3.75 -1.40
CA PHE A 95 2.66 -3.75 -0.77
C PHE A 95 1.64 -4.46 -1.65
N LEU A 96 1.63 -4.13 -2.96
CA LEU A 96 0.77 -4.76 -3.95
C LEU A 96 1.01 -6.28 -4.00
N HIS A 97 2.26 -6.73 -4.06
CA HIS A 97 2.56 -8.16 -4.11
C HIS A 97 2.05 -8.90 -2.88
N ILE A 98 2.27 -8.35 -1.68
CA ILE A 98 1.83 -9.00 -0.44
C ILE A 98 0.31 -9.06 -0.35
N ILE A 99 -0.41 -7.96 -0.65
CA ILE A 99 -1.87 -7.98 -0.59
C ILE A 99 -2.47 -8.94 -1.64
N LEU A 100 -1.87 -9.06 -2.83
CA LEU A 100 -2.30 -10.04 -3.85
C LEU A 100 -2.09 -11.48 -3.38
N VAL A 101 -0.95 -11.78 -2.74
CA VAL A 101 -0.65 -13.10 -2.19
C VAL A 101 -1.60 -13.42 -1.02
N CYS A 102 -1.79 -12.50 -0.09
CA CYS A 102 -2.73 -12.66 1.02
C CYS A 102 -4.16 -12.86 0.51
N MET A 103 -4.59 -12.07 -0.48
CA MET A 103 -5.92 -12.23 -1.05
C MET A 103 -6.08 -13.59 -1.75
N LYS A 104 -5.08 -14.04 -2.51
CA LYS A 104 -5.11 -15.38 -3.12
C LYS A 104 -5.25 -16.47 -2.06
N TRP A 105 -4.44 -16.42 -1.00
CA TRP A 105 -4.50 -17.38 0.11
C TRP A 105 -5.86 -17.36 0.83
N LEU A 106 -6.42 -16.18 1.09
CA LEU A 106 -7.74 -16.05 1.71
C LEU A 106 -8.87 -16.53 0.79
N MET A 107 -8.75 -16.32 -0.53
CA MET A 107 -9.71 -16.85 -1.49
C MET A 107 -9.70 -18.38 -1.51
N GLU A 108 -8.53 -19.00 -1.45
CA GLU A 108 -8.40 -20.46 -1.35
C GLU A 108 -8.96 -20.98 -0.02
N SER A 109 -8.61 -20.33 1.10
CA SER A 109 -9.05 -20.70 2.46
C SER A 109 -10.57 -20.59 2.64
N PHE A 110 -11.17 -19.51 2.14
CA PHE A 110 -12.62 -19.27 2.21
C PHE A 110 -13.39 -19.83 1.01
N LYS A 111 -12.76 -20.67 0.17
CA LYS A 111 -13.37 -21.32 -1.00
C LYS A 111 -14.07 -20.33 -1.95
N ILE A 112 -13.51 -19.12 -2.08
CA ILE A 112 -14.05 -18.03 -2.88
C ILE A 112 -13.68 -18.23 -4.33
N GLN A 113 -14.68 -18.55 -5.14
CA GLN A 113 -14.52 -18.60 -6.59
C GLN A 113 -14.44 -17.20 -7.20
N GLY A 114 -13.26 -16.86 -7.70
CA GLY A 114 -12.99 -15.63 -8.43
C GLY A 114 -11.57 -15.59 -8.96
N ARG A 115 -11.18 -14.47 -9.56
CA ARG A 115 -9.82 -14.24 -10.07
C ARG A 115 -9.43 -12.78 -9.93
N PHE A 116 -8.12 -12.55 -9.80
CA PHE A 116 -7.54 -11.23 -9.99
C PHE A 116 -7.83 -10.73 -11.41
N SER A 117 -8.25 -9.47 -11.53
CA SER A 117 -8.59 -8.84 -12.80
C SER A 117 -7.53 -7.84 -13.21
N ILE A 118 -7.33 -6.81 -12.38
CA ILE A 118 -6.41 -5.72 -12.70
C ILE A 118 -5.96 -4.98 -11.43
N SER A 119 -4.75 -4.44 -11.47
CA SER A 119 -4.25 -3.45 -10.51
C SER A 119 -3.87 -2.18 -11.28
N ILE A 120 -4.46 -1.04 -10.93
CA ILE A 120 -4.15 0.27 -11.53
C ILE A 120 -3.91 1.26 -10.39
N HIS A 121 -2.72 1.87 -10.36
CA HIS A 121 -2.32 2.78 -9.28
C HIS A 121 -2.47 2.13 -7.89
N ASP A 122 -3.41 2.62 -7.10
CA ASP A 122 -3.78 2.18 -5.76
C ASP A 122 -5.05 1.30 -5.74
N GLU A 123 -5.61 0.98 -6.91
CA GLU A 123 -6.80 0.14 -7.05
C GLU A 123 -6.43 -1.30 -7.39
N ILE A 124 -7.08 -2.26 -6.72
CA ILE A 124 -6.98 -3.69 -6.99
C ILE A 124 -8.39 -4.22 -7.20
N ARG A 125 -8.62 -4.89 -8.33
CA ARG A 125 -9.95 -5.37 -8.70
C ARG A 125 -9.94 -6.87 -8.98
N TYR A 126 -11.02 -7.51 -8.54
CA TYR A 126 -11.25 -8.94 -8.70
C TYR A 126 -12.58 -9.17 -9.40
N ILE A 127 -12.65 -10.24 -10.20
CA ILE A 127 -13.90 -10.76 -10.73
C ILE A 127 -14.27 -11.96 -9.86
N ILE A 128 -15.39 -11.84 -9.16
CA ILE A 128 -15.87 -12.83 -8.17
C ILE A 128 -17.25 -13.32 -8.59
N ARG A 129 -17.58 -14.59 -8.30
CA ARG A 129 -18.96 -15.07 -8.41
C ARG A 129 -19.87 -14.29 -7.47
N ASP A 130 -21.06 -13.93 -7.93
CA ASP A 130 -21.98 -13.08 -7.16
C ASP A 130 -22.26 -13.64 -5.76
N GLU A 131 -22.42 -14.96 -5.65
CA GLU A 131 -22.61 -15.72 -4.40
C GLU A 131 -21.54 -15.44 -3.34
N HIS A 132 -20.29 -15.19 -3.74
CA HIS A 132 -19.15 -15.02 -2.84
C HIS A 132 -18.73 -13.56 -2.64
N ARG A 133 -19.47 -12.60 -3.23
CA ARG A 133 -19.06 -11.18 -3.26
C ARG A 133 -18.74 -10.58 -1.89
N PHE A 134 -19.52 -10.93 -0.86
CA PHE A 134 -19.32 -10.40 0.50
C PHE A 134 -18.14 -11.07 1.21
N ARG A 135 -17.95 -12.38 1.03
CA ARG A 135 -16.78 -13.10 1.55
C ARG A 135 -15.50 -12.57 0.92
N ALA A 136 -15.51 -12.31 -0.38
CA ALA A 136 -14.37 -11.71 -1.09
C ALA A 136 -14.08 -10.29 -0.61
N ALA A 137 -15.11 -9.47 -0.38
CA ALA A 137 -14.92 -8.13 0.17
C ALA A 137 -14.32 -8.17 1.59
N LEU A 138 -14.77 -9.09 2.45
CA LEU A 138 -14.16 -9.28 3.77
C LEU A 138 -12.73 -9.82 3.68
N ALA A 139 -12.46 -10.77 2.79
CA ALA A 139 -11.12 -11.28 2.53
C ALA A 139 -10.17 -10.16 2.10
N LEU A 140 -10.63 -9.21 1.27
CA LEU A 140 -9.82 -8.07 0.85
C LEU A 140 -9.52 -7.11 2.02
N GLN A 141 -10.48 -6.91 2.93
CA GLN A 141 -10.25 -6.16 4.17
C GLN A 141 -9.16 -6.83 5.03
N PHE A 142 -9.23 -8.15 5.21
CA PHE A 142 -8.22 -8.91 5.96
C PHE A 142 -6.87 -8.95 5.25
N ALA A 143 -6.84 -9.04 3.93
CA ALA A 143 -5.60 -8.97 3.16
C ALA A 143 -4.87 -7.65 3.41
N ASN A 144 -5.58 -6.51 3.43
CA ASN A 144 -4.99 -5.21 3.76
C ASN A 144 -4.51 -5.13 5.22
N LEU A 145 -5.29 -5.67 6.16
CA LEU A 145 -4.89 -5.76 7.57
C LEU A 145 -3.57 -6.53 7.71
N ILE A 146 -3.50 -7.75 7.18
CA ILE A 146 -2.31 -8.61 7.25
C ILE A 146 -1.11 -7.92 6.58
N THR A 147 -1.32 -7.35 5.40
CA THR A 147 -0.26 -6.63 4.66
C THR A 147 0.29 -5.49 5.50
N ARG A 148 -0.58 -4.66 6.09
CA ARG A 148 -0.14 -3.53 6.92
C ARG A 148 0.53 -3.97 8.21
N SER A 149 0.04 -5.03 8.85
CA SER A 149 0.67 -5.61 10.03
C SER A 149 2.08 -6.14 9.73
N TYR A 150 2.28 -6.75 8.57
CA TYR A 150 3.60 -7.17 8.11
C TYR A 150 4.54 -5.96 7.92
N PHE A 151 4.05 -4.88 7.32
CA PHE A 151 4.83 -3.66 7.12
C PHE A 151 5.21 -3.01 8.46
N THR A 152 4.27 -2.88 9.40
CA THR A 152 4.55 -2.29 10.72
C THR A 152 5.54 -3.15 11.50
N SER A 153 5.36 -4.48 11.48
CA SER A 153 6.28 -5.42 12.14
C SER A 153 7.71 -5.32 11.55
N THR A 154 7.84 -5.23 10.22
CA THR A 154 9.14 -5.07 9.55
C THR A 154 9.84 -3.75 9.94
N LEU A 155 9.06 -2.72 10.26
CA LEU A 155 9.57 -1.44 10.76
C LEU A 155 9.79 -1.41 12.28
N ASN A 156 9.65 -2.55 12.97
CA ASN A 156 9.69 -2.68 14.44
C ASN A 156 8.64 -1.82 15.15
N LEU A 157 7.46 -1.68 14.54
CA LEU A 157 6.28 -1.08 15.14
C LEU A 157 5.33 -2.21 15.56
N ASN A 158 5.04 -2.27 16.87
CA ASN A 158 4.19 -3.32 17.44
C ASN A 158 2.70 -3.04 17.27
N ASP A 159 2.31 -1.78 17.02
CA ASP A 159 0.93 -1.35 16.92
C ASP A 159 0.59 -0.91 15.49
N LEU A 160 -0.58 -1.32 15.00
CA LEU A 160 -1.18 -0.86 13.75
C LEU A 160 -2.43 -0.01 14.07
N PRO A 161 -2.47 1.28 13.69
CA PRO A 161 -3.64 2.10 13.93
C PRO A 161 -4.88 1.58 13.17
N ALA A 162 -6.03 1.51 13.86
CA ALA A 162 -7.27 1.00 13.29
C ALA A 162 -7.72 1.77 12.02
N SER A 163 -7.43 3.08 11.95
CA SER A 163 -7.77 3.95 10.82
C SER A 163 -7.09 3.57 9.51
N VAL A 164 -5.97 2.85 9.57
CA VAL A 164 -5.26 2.37 8.38
C VAL A 164 -5.45 0.88 8.15
N ALA A 165 -5.89 0.14 9.18
CA ALA A 165 -5.97 -1.30 9.17
C ALA A 165 -6.97 -1.85 8.14
N PHE A 166 -8.06 -1.12 7.92
CA PHE A 166 -9.12 -1.47 6.97
C PHE A 166 -9.23 -0.41 5.87
N PHE A 167 -9.65 -0.83 4.68
CA PHE A 167 -10.14 0.10 3.67
C PHE A 167 -11.40 0.80 4.18
N THR A 168 -11.56 2.08 3.83
CA THR A 168 -12.78 2.85 4.12
C THR A 168 -14.03 2.11 3.67
N SER A 169 -13.99 1.57 2.44
CA SER A 169 -15.03 0.75 1.86
C SER A 169 -14.46 -0.16 0.77
N ILE A 170 -15.17 -1.24 0.48
CA ILE A 170 -14.97 -2.07 -0.71
C ILE A 170 -16.14 -1.85 -1.66
N GLU A 171 -15.82 -1.50 -2.91
CA GLU A 171 -16.80 -1.33 -3.98
C GLU A 171 -17.09 -2.69 -4.64
N ILE A 172 -18.38 -3.06 -4.73
CA ILE A 172 -18.86 -4.25 -5.42
C ILE A 172 -19.81 -3.80 -6.53
N ASP A 173 -19.44 -4.08 -7.77
CA ASP A 173 -20.17 -3.60 -8.94
C ASP A 173 -20.07 -4.58 -10.10
N LYS A 174 -21.07 -4.54 -11.00
CA LYS A 174 -21.04 -5.22 -12.30
C LYS A 174 -20.36 -4.38 -13.38
N CYS A 175 -20.18 -3.08 -13.14
CA CYS A 175 -19.52 -2.14 -14.03
C CYS A 175 -18.18 -1.67 -13.46
N LEU A 176 -17.19 -1.44 -14.34
CA LEU A 176 -15.90 -0.87 -13.97
C LEU A 176 -16.00 0.66 -13.90
N ARG A 177 -16.17 1.19 -12.68
CA ARG A 177 -16.14 2.64 -12.39
C ARG A 177 -15.44 2.90 -11.06
N LYS A 178 -15.03 4.16 -10.85
CA LYS A 178 -14.29 4.57 -9.65
C LYS A 178 -15.17 4.56 -8.39
N ASP A 179 -16.36 5.11 -8.50
CA ASP A 179 -17.40 5.07 -7.47
C ASP A 179 -18.56 4.22 -7.98
N SER A 180 -18.96 3.19 -7.23
CA SER A 180 -20.03 2.28 -7.63
C SER A 180 -21.41 2.94 -7.74
N LYS A 181 -21.59 4.13 -7.17
CA LYS A 181 -22.84 4.90 -7.24
C LYS A 181 -22.87 5.88 -8.40
N ASP A 182 -21.75 6.14 -9.07
CA ASP A 182 -21.68 7.08 -10.17
C ASP A 182 -22.38 6.54 -11.43
N ASP A 183 -23.38 7.26 -11.92
CA ASP A 183 -24.14 6.91 -13.13
C ASP A 183 -23.34 7.17 -14.43
N CYS A 184 -22.14 7.74 -14.32
CA CYS A 184 -21.22 8.04 -15.43
C CYS A 184 -21.89 8.83 -16.57
N LYS A 185 -22.67 9.84 -16.20
CA LYS A 185 -23.27 10.79 -17.15
C LYS A 185 -22.21 11.71 -17.71
N THR A 186 -22.11 11.75 -19.03
CA THR A 186 -21.21 12.64 -19.77
C THR A 186 -21.96 13.29 -20.93
N PRO A 187 -21.44 14.34 -21.57
CA PRO A 187 -22.09 14.91 -22.76
C PRO A 187 -22.36 13.89 -23.88
N SER A 188 -21.48 12.88 -24.04
CA SER A 188 -21.67 11.78 -24.98
C SER A 188 -22.50 10.61 -24.42
N ASN A 189 -22.73 10.57 -23.11
CA ASN A 189 -23.57 9.58 -22.42
C ASN A 189 -24.60 10.27 -21.53
N SER A 190 -25.54 11.02 -22.14
CA SER A 190 -26.48 11.88 -21.40
C SER A 190 -27.49 11.11 -20.55
N LEU A 191 -27.81 9.87 -20.94
CA LEU A 191 -28.73 9.00 -20.21
C LEU A 191 -28.07 8.25 -19.04
N GLY A 192 -26.73 8.20 -18.97
CA GLY A 192 -26.01 7.49 -17.91
C GLY A 192 -26.16 5.96 -18.01
N LEU A 193 -25.53 5.25 -17.07
CA LEU A 193 -25.50 3.79 -17.01
C LEU A 193 -26.87 3.20 -16.66
N SER A 194 -27.60 3.83 -15.74
CA SER A 194 -28.91 3.37 -15.27
C SER A 194 -29.98 3.47 -16.34
N LYS A 195 -30.27 4.67 -16.83
CA LYS A 195 -31.34 4.89 -17.82
C LYS A 195 -30.92 4.52 -19.23
N GLY A 196 -29.65 4.71 -19.58
CA GLY A 196 -29.14 4.43 -20.93
C GLY A 196 -28.87 2.94 -21.18
N TYR A 197 -28.34 2.22 -20.20
CA TYR A 197 -27.88 0.84 -20.35
C TYR A 197 -28.56 -0.17 -19.41
N GLY A 198 -29.46 0.29 -18.52
CA GLY A 198 -30.12 -0.60 -17.55
C GLY A 198 -29.20 -1.13 -16.45
N ILE A 199 -28.03 -0.52 -16.26
CA ILE A 199 -27.03 -0.96 -15.27
C ILE A 199 -27.30 -0.25 -13.94
N SER A 200 -27.66 -1.02 -12.91
CA SER A 200 -27.87 -0.49 -11.57
C SER A 200 -26.58 0.04 -10.93
N SER A 201 -26.71 0.94 -9.95
CA SER A 201 -25.60 1.28 -9.05
C SER A 201 -25.10 0.02 -8.32
N GLY A 202 -23.79 -0.03 -8.12
CA GLY A 202 -23.19 -1.02 -7.24
C GLY A 202 -23.37 -0.65 -5.77
N ILE A 203 -22.61 -1.31 -4.92
CA ILE A 203 -22.63 -1.09 -3.48
C ILE A 203 -21.23 -0.82 -2.96
N SER A 204 -21.16 0.01 -1.93
CA SER A 204 -19.95 0.36 -1.19
C SER A 204 -20.17 -0.06 0.25
N LEU A 205 -19.30 -0.93 0.78
CA LEU A 205 -19.46 -1.48 2.13
C LEU A 205 -18.18 -1.33 2.96
N ASN A 206 -18.32 -0.84 4.19
CA ASN A 206 -17.24 -0.84 5.17
C ASN A 206 -17.14 -2.20 5.89
N VAL A 207 -16.10 -2.37 6.71
CA VAL A 207 -15.84 -3.65 7.42
C VAL A 207 -16.98 -4.05 8.36
N TYR A 208 -17.63 -3.11 9.05
CA TYR A 208 -18.72 -3.41 9.98
C TYR A 208 -19.97 -3.89 9.25
N GLU A 209 -20.34 -3.21 8.16
CA GLU A 209 -21.47 -3.60 7.32
C GLU A 209 -21.25 -4.97 6.67
N LEU A 210 -20.01 -5.28 6.28
CA LEU A 210 -19.64 -6.60 5.75
C LEU A 210 -19.81 -7.70 6.81
N LEU A 211 -19.35 -7.45 8.04
CA LEU A 211 -19.51 -8.39 9.14
C LEU A 211 -20.99 -8.64 9.45
N ASP A 212 -21.82 -7.60 9.48
CA ASP A 212 -23.25 -7.77 9.76
C ASP A 212 -23.98 -8.57 8.67
N ARG A 213 -23.60 -8.40 7.39
CA ARG A 213 -24.15 -9.23 6.30
C ARG A 213 -23.70 -10.69 6.39
N LEU A 214 -22.45 -10.94 6.77
CA LEU A 214 -21.89 -12.28 6.84
C LEU A 214 -22.32 -13.06 8.09
N LYS A 215 -22.71 -12.38 9.18
CA LYS A 215 -23.37 -13.01 10.34
C LYS A 215 -24.67 -13.72 9.97
N MET A 216 -25.29 -13.36 8.86
CA MET A 216 -26.50 -14.01 8.35
C MET A 216 -26.20 -15.08 7.29
N ASP A 217 -24.93 -15.21 6.87
CA ASP A 217 -24.50 -16.20 5.89
C ASP A 217 -24.13 -17.50 6.60
N GLN A 218 -25.11 -18.40 6.72
CA GLN A 218 -24.96 -19.68 7.39
C GLN A 218 -23.83 -20.53 6.78
N SER A 219 -23.63 -20.47 5.46
CA SER A 219 -22.56 -21.20 4.79
C SER A 219 -21.17 -20.61 5.00
N PHE A 220 -21.07 -19.35 5.46
CA PHE A 220 -19.81 -18.77 5.95
C PHE A 220 -19.53 -19.19 7.39
N ILE A 221 -20.56 -19.21 8.25
CA ILE A 221 -20.44 -19.62 9.67
C ILE A 221 -20.01 -21.09 9.78
N GLU A 222 -20.65 -21.98 9.02
CA GLU A 222 -20.34 -23.42 9.00
C GLU A 222 -18.89 -23.72 8.59
N MET A 223 -18.17 -22.76 7.97
CA MET A 223 -16.75 -22.93 7.65
C MET A 223 -15.84 -22.93 8.88
N PHE A 224 -16.29 -22.33 9.99
CA PHE A 224 -15.51 -22.20 11.22
C PHE A 224 -16.00 -23.11 12.35
N ASP A 225 -17.19 -23.70 12.22
CA ASP A 225 -17.76 -24.63 13.21
C ASP A 225 -17.21 -26.07 13.06
N ASN A 226 -16.46 -26.35 12.00
CA ASN A 226 -15.90 -27.68 11.69
C ASN A 226 -14.41 -27.83 12.05
N ASP A 227 -13.81 -26.85 12.73
CA ASP A 227 -12.46 -26.89 13.32
C ASP A 227 -12.52 -27.01 14.85
#